data_AF-A0A1Q6KFF8-F1
#
_entry.id   AF-A0A1Q6KFF8-F1
#
_cell.length_a   1.000
_cell.length_b   1.000
_cell.length_c   1.000
_cell.angle_alpha   90.00
_cell.angle_beta   90.00
_cell.angle_gamma   90.00
#
_symmetry.space_group_name_H-M   'P 1'
#
loop_
_entity.id
_entity.type
_entity.pdbx_description
1 polymer ?
#
loop_
_entity_poly.entity_id
_entity_poly.type
_entity_poly.pdbx_seq_one_letter_code
_entity_poly.pdbx_strand_id
1 'polypeptide(L)'
;MQEEYLINKMLKSKTDKELEEELMRIISETKRILEVARCNFEFAEDELIDYYVYQIKAHQSRLDYLIKIAKSKKIKVDREAELKSRIFDKKNIAG
;
A
#
# COMPACT_ATOMS: atom_id res chain seq x y z
N MET A 1 12.74 -8.67 5.87
CA MET A 1 13.86 -8.17 6.71
C MET A 1 14.09 -6.66 6.58
N GLN A 2 14.39 -6.10 5.39
CA GLN A 2 14.56 -4.63 5.24
C GLN A 2 13.24 -3.84 5.30
N GLU A 3 12.17 -4.34 4.69
CA GLU A 3 10.84 -3.69 4.71
C GLU A 3 10.26 -3.67 6.13
N GLU A 4 10.38 -4.79 6.83
CA GLU A 4 9.98 -4.95 8.23
C GLU A 4 10.80 -4.05 9.16
N TYR A 5 12.09 -3.85 8.88
CA TYR A 5 12.93 -2.87 9.59
C TYR A 5 12.50 -1.43 9.32
N LEU A 6 12.17 -1.07 8.07
CA LEU A 6 11.71 0.27 7.72
C LEU A 6 10.37 0.60 8.40
N ILE A 7 9.44 -0.36 8.38
CA ILE A 7 8.16 -0.29 9.09
C ILE A 7 8.41 -0.13 10.59
N ASN A 8 9.26 -0.97 11.19
CA ASN A 8 9.65 -0.89 12.61
C ASN A 8 10.39 0.41 12.99
N LYS A 9 11.09 1.04 12.05
CA LYS A 9 11.77 2.32 12.26
C LYS A 9 10.80 3.51 12.21
N MET A 10 9.80 3.48 11.31
CA MET A 10 8.70 4.46 11.29
C MET A 10 7.78 4.33 12.53
N LEU A 11 7.74 3.15 13.14
CA LEU A 11 6.90 2.76 14.27
C LEU A 11 7.34 3.28 15.65
N LYS A 12 8.57 3.78 15.80
CA LYS A 12 9.17 4.00 17.14
C LYS A 12 8.64 5.25 17.88
N SER A 13 7.77 6.06 17.28
CA SER A 13 7.26 7.30 17.87
C SER A 13 5.78 7.61 17.61
N LYS A 14 5.01 6.67 17.05
CA LYS A 14 3.61 6.88 16.65
C LYS A 14 2.65 6.22 17.63
N THR A 15 1.53 6.88 17.91
CA THR A 15 0.40 6.28 18.60
C THR A 15 -0.21 5.16 17.76
N ASP A 16 -0.93 4.23 18.38
CA ASP A 16 -1.61 3.13 17.67
C ASP A 16 -2.49 3.68 16.54
N LYS A 17 -3.21 4.78 16.76
CA LYS A 17 -4.07 5.41 15.75
C LYS A 17 -3.28 5.92 14.53
N GLU A 18 -2.16 6.61 14.75
CA GLU A 18 -1.31 7.08 13.65
C GLU A 18 -0.70 5.92 12.86
N LEU A 19 -0.46 4.79 13.51
CA LEU A 19 -0.01 3.57 12.85
C LEU A 19 -1.12 2.95 11.98
N GLU A 20 -2.36 2.93 12.47
CA GLU A 20 -3.50 2.45 11.68
C GLU A 20 -3.69 3.32 10.42
N GLU A 21 -3.63 4.63 10.58
CA GLU A 21 -3.73 5.59 9.47
C GLU A 21 -2.60 5.39 8.46
N GLU A 22 -1.35 5.27 8.93
CA GLU A 22 -0.20 5.03 8.06
C GLU A 22 -0.29 3.70 7.31
N LEU A 23 -0.67 2.63 7.99
CA LEU A 23 -0.85 1.32 7.37
C LEU A 23 -1.93 1.36 6.29
N MET A 24 -3.05 2.04 6.55
CA MET A 24 -4.12 2.23 5.57
C MET A 24 -3.69 3.06 4.37
N ARG A 25 -2.85 4.07 4.55
CA ARG A 25 -2.25 4.84 3.46
C ARG A 25 -1.37 3.98 2.57
N ILE A 26 -0.46 3.22 3.18
CA ILE A 26 0.45 2.34 2.44
C ILE A 26 -0.33 1.26 1.67
N ILE A 27 -1.38 0.68 2.27
CA ILE A 27 -2.26 -0.29 1.60
C ILE A 27 -2.94 0.37 0.39
N SER A 28 -3.51 1.56 0.57
CA SER A 28 -4.21 2.29 -0.50
C SER A 28 -3.28 2.61 -1.67
N GLU A 29 -2.07 3.07 -1.38
CA GLU A 29 -1.07 3.37 -2.40
C GLU A 29 -0.57 2.11 -3.10
N THR A 30 -0.32 1.03 -2.36
CA THR A 30 0.11 -0.25 -2.96
C THR A 30 -0.96 -0.80 -3.92
N LYS A 31 -2.25 -0.67 -3.57
CA LYS A 31 -3.36 -1.03 -4.48
C LYS A 31 -3.33 -0.18 -5.76
N ARG A 32 -3.14 1.14 -5.63
CA ARG A 32 -3.08 2.06 -6.77
C ARG A 32 -1.92 1.73 -7.71
N ILE A 33 -0.72 1.49 -7.16
CA ILE A 33 0.46 1.11 -7.95
C ILE A 33 0.21 -0.22 -8.68
N LEU A 34 -0.36 -1.20 -7.98
CA LEU A 34 -0.69 -2.50 -8.58
C LEU A 34 -1.70 -2.36 -9.73
N GLU A 35 -2.72 -1.53 -9.57
CA GLU A 35 -3.73 -1.25 -10.61
C GLU A 35 -3.08 -0.58 -11.83
N VAL A 36 -2.24 0.43 -11.62
CA VAL A 36 -1.49 1.09 -12.70
C VAL A 36 -0.56 0.10 -13.42
N ALA A 37 0.15 -0.76 -12.68
CA ALA A 37 1.03 -1.77 -13.27
C ALA A 37 0.24 -2.78 -14.13
N ARG A 38 -0.96 -3.19 -13.69
CA ARG A 38 -1.86 -4.05 -14.48
C ARG A 38 -2.37 -3.35 -15.74
N CYS A 39 -2.82 -2.10 -15.63
CA CYS A 39 -3.24 -1.33 -16.81
C CYS A 39 -2.10 -1.16 -17.81
N ASN A 40 -0.89 -0.84 -17.34
CA ASN A 40 0.27 -0.70 -18.24
C ASN A 40 0.67 -2.04 -18.87
N PHE A 41 0.55 -3.15 -18.14
CA PHE A 41 0.81 -4.49 -18.67
C PHE A 41 -0.09 -4.85 -19.85
N GLU A 42 -1.36 -4.44 -19.84
CA GLU A 42 -2.30 -4.69 -20.94
C GLU A 42 -1.85 -4.08 -22.28
N PHE A 43 -0.99 -3.06 -22.25
CA PHE A 43 -0.46 -2.37 -23.43
C PHE A 43 1.07 -2.50 -23.55
N ALA A 44 1.68 -3.44 -22.82
CA ALA A 44 3.12 -3.58 -22.80
C ALA A 44 3.66 -4.17 -24.12
N GLU A 45 4.73 -3.57 -24.64
CA GLU A 45 5.55 -4.18 -25.69
C GLU A 45 6.37 -5.36 -25.11
N ASP A 46 6.79 -6.28 -25.97
CA ASP A 46 7.45 -7.54 -25.58
C ASP A 46 8.63 -7.35 -24.60
N GLU A 47 9.41 -6.29 -24.77
CA GLU A 47 10.56 -5.97 -23.92
C GLU A 47 10.17 -5.53 -22.49
N LEU A 48 8.93 -5.08 -22.29
CA LEU A 48 8.42 -4.58 -21.01
C LEU A 48 7.54 -5.60 -20.27
N ILE A 49 7.21 -6.73 -20.89
CA ILE A 49 6.37 -7.79 -20.30
C ILE A 49 6.95 -8.25 -18.96
N ASP A 50 8.22 -8.66 -18.95
CA ASP A 50 8.87 -9.18 -17.74
C ASP A 50 8.95 -8.13 -16.63
N TYR A 51 9.20 -6.87 -17.01
CA TYR A 51 9.23 -5.74 -16.08
C TYR A 51 7.88 -5.56 -15.37
N TYR A 52 6.77 -5.52 -16.11
CA TYR A 52 5.45 -5.35 -15.51
C TYR A 52 4.98 -6.60 -14.77
N VAL A 53 5.31 -7.81 -15.25
CA VAL A 53 5.05 -9.06 -14.53
C VAL A 53 5.75 -9.07 -13.18
N TYR A 54 7.01 -8.64 -13.13
CA TYR A 54 7.76 -8.50 -11.89
C TYR A 54 7.09 -7.48 -10.95
N GLN A 55 6.74 -6.30 -11.45
CA GLN A 55 6.05 -5.29 -10.63
C GLN A 55 4.73 -5.79 -10.05
N ILE A 56 3.88 -6.42 -10.88
CA ILE A 56 2.59 -6.96 -10.45
C ILE A 56 2.80 -7.98 -9.33
N LYS A 57 3.73 -8.93 -9.51
CA LYS A 57 4.03 -9.95 -8.49
C LYS A 57 4.58 -9.35 -7.21
N ALA A 58 5.48 -8.38 -7.31
CA ALA A 58 6.09 -7.71 -6.16
C ALA A 58 5.05 -6.92 -5.36
N HIS A 59 4.23 -6.10 -6.03
CA HIS A 59 3.21 -5.28 -5.38
C HIS A 59 2.03 -6.11 -4.86
N GLN A 60 1.66 -7.21 -5.52
CA GLN A 60 0.69 -8.16 -4.98
C GLN A 60 1.20 -8.81 -3.69
N SER A 61 2.45 -9.31 -3.69
CA SER A 61 3.06 -9.92 -2.50
C SER A 61 3.15 -8.93 -1.33
N ARG A 62 3.52 -7.67 -1.62
CA ARG A 62 3.55 -6.59 -0.64
C ARG A 62 2.15 -6.29 -0.10
N LEU A 63 1.14 -6.20 -0.96
CA LEU A 63 -0.24 -5.97 -0.54
C LEU A 63 -0.73 -7.09 0.38
N ASP A 64 -0.48 -8.35 0.03
CA ASP A 64 -0.87 -9.51 0.84
C ASP A 64 -0.23 -9.47 2.23
N TYR A 65 1.04 -9.08 2.31
CA TYR A 65 1.76 -8.89 3.57
C TYR A 65 1.15 -7.75 4.43
N LEU A 66 0.87 -6.59 3.83
CA LEU A 66 0.26 -5.46 4.53
C LEU A 66 -1.14 -5.80 5.06
N ILE A 67 -1.94 -6.54 4.28
CA ILE A 67 -3.25 -7.04 4.72
C ILE A 67 -3.10 -8.02 5.90
N LYS A 68 -2.08 -8.88 5.89
CA LYS A 68 -1.78 -9.77 7.01
C LYS A 68 -1.43 -9.00 8.29
N ILE A 69 -0.64 -7.92 8.17
CA ILE A 69 -0.34 -7.02 9.30
C ILE A 69 -1.61 -6.33 9.81
N ALA A 70 -2.44 -5.80 8.91
CA ALA A 70 -3.66 -5.12 9.31
C ALA A 70 -4.60 -6.06 10.09
N LYS A 71 -4.75 -7.31 9.60
CA LYS A 71 -5.53 -8.35 10.28
C LYS A 71 -4.95 -8.70 11.66
N SER A 72 -3.63 -8.85 11.79
CA SER A 72 -3.02 -9.17 13.10
C SER A 72 -3.19 -8.05 14.13
N LYS A 73 -3.31 -6.81 13.66
CA LYS A 73 -3.61 -5.62 14.48
C LYS A 73 -5.11 -5.34 14.65
N LYS A 74 -6.00 -6.20 14.13
CA LYS A 74 -7.47 -6.01 14.13
C LYS A 74 -7.94 -4.73 13.43
N ILE A 75 -7.15 -4.22 12.49
CA ILE A 75 -7.48 -3.05 11.68
C ILE A 75 -8.40 -3.49 10.54
N LYS A 76 -9.56 -2.84 10.41
CA LYS A 76 -10.52 -3.14 9.34
C LYS A 76 -10.07 -2.52 8.03
N VAL A 77 -9.68 -3.35 7.06
CA VAL A 77 -9.36 -2.93 5.70
C VAL A 77 -10.59 -3.12 4.82
N ASP A 78 -11.41 -2.09 4.72
CA ASP A 78 -12.59 -2.07 3.86
C ASP A 78 -12.63 -0.82 2.97
N ARG A 79 -13.66 -0.74 2.12
CA ARG A 79 -13.81 0.38 1.19
C ARG A 79 -14.01 1.72 1.90
N GLU A 80 -14.67 1.73 3.05
CA GLU A 80 -14.91 2.96 3.81
C GLU A 80 -13.61 3.49 4.42
N ALA A 81 -12.82 2.62 5.06
CA ALA A 81 -11.51 2.95 5.62
C ALA A 81 -10.54 3.44 4.53
N GLU A 82 -10.56 2.79 3.37
CA GLU A 82 -9.76 3.20 2.22
C GLU A 82 -10.14 4.61 1.71
N LEU A 83 -11.44 4.91 1.60
CA LEU A 83 -11.92 6.23 1.18
C LEU A 83 -11.53 7.32 2.19
N LYS A 84 -11.66 7.06 3.50
CA LYS A 84 -11.24 7.98 4.56
C LYS A 84 -9.74 8.30 4.47
N SER A 85 -8.90 7.29 4.26
CA SER A 85 -7.46 7.46 4.08
C SER A 85 -7.14 8.41 2.92
N ARG A 86 -7.79 8.22 1.76
CA ARG A 86 -7.58 9.06 0.57
C ARG A 86 -8.01 10.52 0.77
N ILE A 87 -9.08 10.75 1.54
CA ILE A 87 -9.58 12.10 1.84
C ILE A 87 -8.62 12.83 2.79
N PHE A 88 -8.06 12.12 3.77
CA PHE A 88 -7.11 12.70 4.72
C PHE A 88 -5.83 13.19 4.02
N ASP A 89 -5.31 12.41 3.07
CA ASP A 89 -4.14 12.81 2.29
C ASP A 89 -4.39 14.06 1.44
N LYS A 90 -5.59 14.18 0.84
CA LYS A 90 -5.96 15.40 0.08
C LYS A 90 -6.03 16.66 0.94
N LYS A 91 -6.41 16.56 2.22
CA LYS A 91 -6.49 17.72 3.13
C LYS A 91 -5.12 18.23 3.55
N ASN A 92 -4.10 17.37 3.62
CA ASN A 92 -2.73 17.75 3.98
C ASN A 92 -1.93 18.40 2.84
N ILE A 93 -2.44 18.38 1.61
CA ILE A 93 -1.80 19.04 0.44
C ILE A 93 -2.35 20.46 0.24
N ALA A 94 -3.48 20.79 0.86
CA ALA A 94 -4.17 22.08 0.72
C ALA A 94 -3.89 23.07 1.86
N GLY A 95 -2.83 22.84 2.65
CA GLY A 95 -2.40 23.68 3.77
C GLY A 95 -1.04 24.32 3.51
#